data_AF-A0A3E2J695-F1
#
_entry.id   AF-A0A3E2J695-F1
#
_cell.length_a   1.000
_cell.length_b   1.000
_cell.length_c   1.000
_cell.angle_alpha   90.00
_cell.angle_beta   90.00
_cell.angle_gamma   90.00
#
_symmetry.space_group_name_H-M   'P 1'
#
loop_
_entity.id
_entity.type
_entity.pdbx_description
1 polymer ?
#
loop_
_entity_poly.entity_id
_entity_poly.type
_entity_poly.pdbx_seq_one_letter_code
_entity_poly.pdbx_strand_id
1 'polypeptide(L)' 'MAQQIDVNQLNQAKANVTLTQTLLTQAIEKSSSDPTMAQEAIKQAANAVSQVQSAAQSQQSK' A
#
# COMPACT_ATOMS: atom_id res chain seq x y z
N MET A 1 24.31 -13.40 -11.92
CA MET A 1 23.86 -13.76 -10.56
C MET A 1 22.42 -13.28 -10.45
N ALA A 2 21.45 -14.17 -10.27
CA ALA A 2 20.06 -13.74 -10.11
C ALA A 2 19.97 -12.86 -8.86
N GLN A 3 19.45 -11.62 -8.98
CA GLN A 3 19.19 -10.80 -7.79
C GLN A 3 18.19 -11.57 -6.93
N GLN A 4 18.65 -12.01 -5.77
CA GLN A 4 17.81 -12.71 -4.82
C GLN A 4 16.81 -11.68 -4.30
N ILE A 5 15.56 -11.78 -4.74
CA ILE A 5 14.51 -10.88 -4.32
C ILE A 5 14.44 -10.94 -2.79
N ASP A 6 14.52 -9.78 -2.15
CA ASP A 6 14.42 -9.69 -0.69
C ASP A 6 12.97 -9.99 -0.28
N VAL A 7 12.76 -11.24 0.11
CA VAL A 7 11.45 -11.78 0.50
C VAL A 7 10.89 -11.03 1.72
N ASN A 8 11.75 -10.45 2.57
CA ASN A 8 11.30 -9.65 3.71
C ASN A 8 10.72 -8.31 3.25
N GLN A 9 11.35 -7.65 2.27
CA GLN A 9 10.80 -6.43 1.66
C GLN A 9 9.50 -6.71 0.91
N LEU A 10 9.40 -7.85 0.21
CA LEU A 10 8.14 -8.30 -0.40
C LEU A 10 7.04 -8.54 0.63
N ASN A 11 7.36 -9.19 1.75
CA ASN A 11 6.40 -9.44 2.82
C ASN A 11 5.91 -8.14 3.48
N GLN A 12 6.80 -7.16 3.68
CA GLN A 12 6.41 -5.83 4.18
C GLN A 12 5.54 -5.09 3.17
N ALA A 13 5.90 -5.11 1.88
CA ALA A 13 5.08 -4.53 0.82
C ALA A 13 3.68 -5.17 0.79
N LYS A 14 3.60 -6.50 0.91
CA LYS A 14 2.34 -7.23 0.98
C LYS A 14 1.49 -6.82 2.18
N ALA A 15 2.08 -6.72 3.37
CA ALA A 15 1.37 -6.27 4.57
C ALA A 15 0.81 -4.85 4.40
N ASN A 16 1.61 -3.93 3.85
CA ASN A 16 1.19 -2.56 3.57
C ASN A 16 0.04 -2.50 2.55
N VAL A 17 0.08 -3.32 1.49
CA VAL A 17 -1.01 -3.42 0.51
C VAL A 17 -2.28 -3.98 1.15
N THR A 18 -2.19 -5.03 1.99
CA THR A 18 -3.35 -5.61 2.68
C THR A 18 -4.00 -4.62 3.65
N LEU A 19 -3.19 -3.89 4.43
CA LEU A 19 -3.68 -2.84 5.31
C LEU A 19 -4.38 -1.73 4.52
N THR A 20 -3.74 -1.29 3.43
CA THR A 20 -4.28 -0.28 2.52
C THR A 20 -5.63 -0.69 1.93
N GLN A 21 -5.73 -1.93 1.46
CA GLN A 21 -6.95 -2.47 0.90
C GLN A 21 -8.07 -2.49 1.96
N THR A 22 -7.75 -2.87 3.19
CA THR A 22 -8.72 -2.87 4.31
C THR A 22 -9.21 -1.46 4.63
N LEU A 23 -8.31 -0.48 4.70
CA LEU A 23 -8.66 0.93 4.96
C LEU A 23 -9.52 1.50 3.83
N LEU A 24 -9.21 1.18 2.57
CA LEU A 24 -10.02 1.60 1.41
C LEU A 24 -11.41 0.96 1.43
N THR A 25 -11.52 -0.32 1.76
CA THR A 25 -12.82 -0.99 1.90
C THR A 25 -13.68 -0.32 2.97
N GLN A 26 -13.12 -0.07 4.15
CA GLN A 26 -13.83 0.63 5.22
C GLN A 26 -14.19 2.07 4.82
N ALA A 27 -13.31 2.76 4.10
CA ALA A 27 -13.56 4.09 3.57
C ALA A 27 -14.71 4.10 2.57
N ILE A 28 -14.80 3.11 1.68
CA ILE A 28 -15.89 2.98 0.71
C ILE A 28 -17.21 2.72 1.45
N GLU A 29 -17.23 1.77 2.37
CA GLU A 29 -18.42 1.42 3.18
C GLU A 29 -18.91 2.61 4.00
N LYS A 30 -17.99 3.41 4.55
CA LYS A 30 -18.30 4.58 5.37
C LYS A 30 -18.36 5.88 4.58
N SER A 31 -18.07 5.89 3.28
CA SER A 31 -17.95 7.13 2.48
C SER A 31 -19.21 7.99 2.48
N SER A 32 -20.39 7.36 2.58
CA SER A 32 -21.68 8.02 2.67
C SER A 32 -21.97 8.63 4.05
N SER A 33 -21.31 8.13 5.08
CA SER A 33 -21.54 8.50 6.49
C SER A 33 -20.42 9.38 7.07
N ASP A 34 -19.20 9.21 6.58
CA ASP A 34 -18.00 9.92 7.01
C ASP A 34 -17.04 10.13 5.82
N PRO A 35 -17.33 11.13 4.97
CA PRO A 35 -16.51 11.43 3.80
C PRO A 35 -15.10 11.92 4.17
N THR A 36 -14.91 12.52 5.35
CA THR A 36 -13.60 12.99 5.83
C THR A 36 -12.69 11.81 6.16
N MET A 37 -13.19 10.84 6.92
CA MET A 37 -12.46 9.60 7.20
C MET A 37 -12.15 8.84 5.91
N ALA A 38 -13.10 8.79 4.97
CA ALA A 38 -12.89 8.16 3.68
C ALA A 38 -11.76 8.84 2.88
N GLN A 39 -11.72 10.17 2.87
CA GLN A 39 -10.67 10.94 2.19
C GLN A 39 -9.28 10.70 2.82
N GLU A 40 -9.22 10.58 4.14
CA GLU A 40 -7.98 10.37 4.87
C GLU A 40 -7.43 8.94 4.65
N ALA A 41 -8.32 7.95 4.66
CA ALA A 41 -7.97 6.57 4.31
C ALA A 41 -7.47 6.46 2.86
N ILE A 42 -8.08 7.17 1.90
CA ILE A 42 -7.61 7.23 0.51
C ILE A 42 -6.20 7.86 0.43
N LYS A 43 -5.92 8.91 1.20
CA LYS A 43 -4.57 9.50 1.27
C LYS A 43 -3.54 8.52 1.84
N GLN A 44 -3.87 7.85 2.93
CA GLN A 44 -2.98 6.84 3.54
C GLN A 44 -2.71 5.68 2.57
N ALA A 45 -3.75 5.24 1.87
CA ALA A 45 -3.65 4.22 0.83
C ALA A 45 -2.72 4.62 -0.32
N ALA A 46 -2.87 5.84 -0.83
CA ALA A 46 -2.00 6.37 -1.88
C ALA A 46 -0.52 6.37 -1.45
N ASN A 47 -0.24 6.81 -0.22
CA ASN A 47 1.13 6.83 0.32
C ASN A 47 1.73 5.43 0.46
N ALA A 48 0.94 4.44 0.90
CA ALA A 48 1.41 3.07 1.01
C ALA A 48 1.69 2.43 -0.36
N VAL A 49 0.82 2.68 -1.35
CA VAL A 49 1.02 2.21 -2.73
C VAL A 49 2.27 2.84 -3.35
N SER A 50 2.51 4.14 -3.14
CA SER A 50 3.73 4.80 -3.62
C SER A 50 5.00 4.20 -3.00
N GLN A 51 5.00 3.91 -1.70
CA GLN A 51 6.14 3.25 -1.04
C GLN A 51 6.41 1.86 -1.61
N VAL A 52 5.37 1.08 -1.89
CA VAL A 52 5.49 -0.25 -2.51
C VAL A 52 6.05 -0.14 -3.92
N GLN A 53 5.61 0.84 -4.72
CA GLN A 53 6.16 1.08 -6.05
C GLN A 53 7.64 1.47 -5.98
N SER A 54 8.04 2.35 -5.07
CA SER A 54 9.44 2.73 -4.89
C SER A 54 10.31 1.54 -4.46
N ALA A 55 9.83 0.69 -3.55
CA ALA A 55 10.53 -0.53 -3.14
C ALA A 55 10.69 -1.51 -4.32
N ALA A 56 9.63 -1.72 -5.11
CA ALA A 56 9.68 -2.58 -6.29
C ALA A 56 10.66 -2.06 -7.37
N GLN A 57 10.65 -0.75 -7.64
CA GLN A 57 11.57 -0.13 -8.59
C GLN A 57 13.03 -0.23 -8.14
N SER A 58 13.28 -0.07 -6.83
CA SER A 58 14.62 -0.21 -6.25
C SER A 58 15.20 -1.63 -6.41
N GLN A 59 14.34 -2.65 -6.50
CA GLN A 59 14.73 -4.03 -6.76
C GLN A 59 14.95 -4.33 -8.25
N GLN A 60 14.29 -3.59 -9.15
CA GLN A 60 14.39 -3.79 -10.60
C GLN A 60 15.60 -3.06 -11.23
N SER A 61 16.09 -2.00 -10.58
CA SER A 61 17.21 -1.18 -11.06
C SER A 61 18.58 -1.56 -10.51
N LYS A 62 18.70 -2.66 -9.76
CA LYS A 62 19.96 -3.21 -9.26
C LYS A 62 20.20 -4.58 -9.83
#